data_AF-X1D9T0-F1
#
_entry.id   AF-X1D9T0-F1
#
_cell.length_a   1.000
_cell.length_b   1.000
_cell.length_c   1.000
_cell.angle_alpha   90.00
_cell.angle_beta   90.00
_cell.angle_gamma   90.00
#
_symmetry.space_group_name_H-M   'P 1'
#
loop_
_entity.id
_entity.type
_entity.pdbx_description
1 polymer ?
#
loop_
_entity_poly.entity_id
_entity_poly.type
_entity_poly.pdbx_seq_one_letter_code
_entity_poly.pdbx_strand_id
1 'polypeptide(L)'
;MYGEKGSLEWLQMEPNTLIARWLDRPAELIRPGSMYSYLSKQALHSIRLPAGHPEGFIEAFANIYRNYILALKSILDGKEPEPEYLDFPSVKDGVRGMAFIETVVESNRSDRKWTRFKS
;
A
#
# COMPACT_ATOMS: atom_id res chain seq x y z
N MET A 1 -5.89 0.20 -10.95
CA MET A 1 -6.29 1.62 -10.78
C MET A 1 -6.34 2.26 -12.16
N TYR A 2 -7.39 2.99 -12.49
CA TYR A 2 -7.54 3.70 -13.78
C TYR A 2 -7.75 5.20 -13.51
N GLY A 3 -7.09 6.04 -14.30
CA GLY A 3 -7.24 7.49 -14.23
C GLY A 3 -7.14 8.13 -15.61
N GLU A 4 -7.27 9.45 -15.66
CA GLU A 4 -7.34 10.22 -16.91
C GLU A 4 -6.06 10.17 -17.76
N LYS A 5 -4.92 9.76 -17.18
CA LYS A 5 -3.61 9.71 -17.85
C LYS A 5 -3.12 8.29 -18.15
N GLY A 6 -3.85 7.28 -17.71
CA GLY A 6 -3.42 5.88 -17.81
C GLY A 6 -3.90 5.02 -16.65
N SER A 7 -3.28 3.85 -16.51
CA SER A 7 -3.63 2.86 -15.49
C SER A 7 -2.42 2.23 -14.83
N LEU A 8 -2.59 1.82 -13.58
CA LEU A 8 -1.62 1.03 -12.82
C LEU A 8 -2.25 -0.33 -12.46
N GLU A 9 -1.50 -1.40 -12.69
CA GLU A 9 -1.89 -2.78 -12.39
C GLU A 9 -0.79 -3.45 -11.56
N TRP A 10 -1.19 -4.08 -10.46
CA TRP A 10 -0.30 -4.82 -9.57
C TRP A 10 -1.01 -6.06 -9.05
N LEU A 11 -0.28 -7.16 -8.93
CA LEU A 11 -0.80 -8.46 -8.54
C LEU A 11 0.07 -9.03 -7.42
N GLN A 12 -0.55 -9.43 -6.31
CA GLN A 12 0.18 -10.00 -5.16
C GLN A 12 0.99 -11.26 -5.50
N MET A 13 0.57 -12.03 -6.51
CA MET A 13 1.28 -13.23 -6.97
C MET A 13 2.56 -12.89 -7.74
N GLU A 14 2.67 -11.66 -8.25
CA GLU A 14 3.86 -11.12 -8.92
C GLU A 14 4.25 -9.78 -8.26
N PRO A 15 4.59 -9.80 -6.95
CA PRO A 15 4.60 -8.59 -6.12
C PRO A 15 5.71 -7.60 -6.51
N ASN A 16 6.72 -8.07 -7.26
CA ASN A 16 7.86 -7.28 -7.73
C ASN A 16 7.62 -6.63 -9.11
N THR A 17 6.38 -6.64 -9.61
CA THR A 17 6.03 -6.06 -10.91
C THR A 17 4.83 -5.13 -10.77
N LEU A 18 5.03 -3.85 -11.07
CA LEU A 18 3.97 -2.88 -11.28
C LEU A 18 3.91 -2.54 -12.76
N ILE A 19 2.76 -2.73 -13.39
CA ILE A 19 2.56 -2.40 -14.80
C ILE A 19 1.91 -1.02 -14.90
N ALA A 20 2.60 -0.09 -15.55
CA ALA A 20 2.05 1.22 -15.89
C ALA A 20 1.67 1.26 -17.37
N ARG A 21 0.42 1.61 -17.66
CA ARG A 21 -0.07 1.78 -19.04
C ARG A 21 -0.47 3.23 -19.25
N TRP A 22 0.04 3.81 -20.32
CA TRP A 22 -0.14 5.21 -20.66
C TRP A 22 -1.04 5.33 -21.90
N LEU A 23 -1.62 6.51 -22.13
CA LEU A 23 -2.53 6.71 -23.26
C LEU A 23 -1.80 6.81 -24.61
N ASP A 24 -0.57 7.31 -24.59
CA ASP A 24 0.17 7.79 -25.76
C ASP A 24 1.54 7.10 -25.93
N ARG A 25 1.88 6.16 -25.05
CA ARG A 25 3.15 5.42 -25.10
C ARG A 25 3.01 3.97 -24.64
N PRO A 26 3.99 3.09 -24.96
CA PRO A 26 3.97 1.69 -24.55
C PRO A 26 3.86 1.49 -23.04
N ALA A 27 3.38 0.32 -22.63
CA ALA A 27 3.34 -0.06 -21.23
C ALA A 27 4.76 -0.20 -20.65
N GLU A 28 4.93 0.19 -19.40
CA GLU A 28 6.17 0.12 -18.65
C GLU A 28 6.06 -0.90 -17.53
N LEU A 29 7.08 -1.73 -17.38
CA LEU A 29 7.24 -2.64 -16.25
C LEU A 29 8.16 -1.99 -15.22
N ILE A 30 7.59 -1.60 -14.09
CA ILE A 30 8.30 -0.98 -12.98
C ILE A 30 8.62 -2.08 -11.96
N ARG A 31 9.91 -2.25 -11.64
CA ARG A 31 10.39 -3.26 -10.67
C ARG A 31 11.14 -2.60 -9.51
N PRO A 32 11.07 -3.18 -8.30
CA PRO A 32 11.79 -2.68 -7.14
C PRO A 32 13.30 -2.93 -7.27
N GLY A 33 14.07 -2.09 -6.59
CA GLY A 33 15.52 -2.22 -6.45
C GLY A 33 16.09 -0.99 -5.73
N SER A 34 16.94 -1.21 -4.72
CA SER A 34 17.46 -0.14 -3.85
C SER A 34 18.28 0.94 -4.59
N MET A 35 18.78 0.65 -5.80
CA MET A 35 19.58 1.57 -6.60
C MET A 35 18.76 2.40 -7.61
N TYR A 36 17.43 2.20 -7.66
CA TYR A 36 16.57 2.82 -8.65
C TYR A 36 16.04 4.16 -8.17
N SER A 37 16.71 5.25 -8.55
CA SER A 37 16.39 6.63 -8.16
C SER A 37 15.03 7.14 -8.67
N TYR A 38 14.40 6.44 -9.62
CA TYR A 38 13.05 6.77 -10.09
C TYR A 38 11.94 6.30 -9.13
N LEU A 39 12.27 5.45 -8.14
CA LEU A 39 11.31 4.99 -7.14
C LEU A 39 11.07 6.07 -6.06
N SER A 40 9.87 6.05 -5.47
CA SER A 40 9.56 6.96 -4.36
C SER A 40 10.40 6.64 -3.12
N LYS A 41 10.54 7.63 -2.23
CA LYS A 41 11.22 7.45 -0.94
C LYS A 41 10.61 6.30 -0.12
N GLN A 42 9.29 6.19 -0.12
CA GLN A 42 8.55 5.12 0.58
C GLN A 42 8.87 3.73 0.01
N ALA A 43 8.95 3.62 -1.32
CA ALA A 43 9.33 2.36 -1.96
C ALA A 43 10.79 2.01 -1.62
N LEU A 44 11.71 2.97 -1.74
CA LEU A 44 13.14 2.75 -1.44
C LEU A 44 13.38 2.39 0.03
N HIS A 45 12.67 3.00 0.98
CA HIS A 45 12.76 2.69 2.41
C HIS A 45 12.29 1.27 2.77
N SER A 46 11.43 0.68 1.92
CA SER A 46 10.83 -0.63 2.12
C SER A 46 11.60 -1.77 1.44
N ILE A 47 12.50 -1.46 0.50
CA ILE A 47 13.30 -2.43 -0.24
C ILE A 47 14.57 -2.77 0.54
N ARG A 48 14.89 -4.05 0.68
CA ARG A 48 16.09 -4.54 1.38
C ARG A 48 17.13 -5.07 0.42
N LEU A 49 16.69 -5.66 -0.69
CA LEU A 49 17.56 -6.31 -1.67
C LEU A 49 17.76 -5.47 -2.95
N PRO A 50 18.90 -5.63 -3.64
CA PRO A 50 19.12 -4.97 -4.92
C PRO A 50 18.19 -5.56 -6.00
N ALA A 51 18.09 -4.84 -7.13
CA ALA A 51 17.26 -5.27 -8.24
C ALA A 51 17.58 -6.70 -8.72
N GLY A 52 16.56 -7.43 -9.14
CA GLY A 52 16.67 -8.82 -9.60
C GLY A 52 16.61 -9.86 -8.47
N HIS A 53 16.68 -9.45 -7.21
CA HIS A 53 16.45 -10.32 -6.06
C HIS A 53 15.00 -10.15 -5.60
N PRO A 54 14.14 -11.17 -5.74
CA PRO A 54 12.74 -11.05 -5.43
C PRO A 54 12.51 -10.94 -3.92
N GLU A 55 11.72 -9.95 -3.52
CA GLU A 55 11.10 -9.89 -2.20
C GLU A 55 9.64 -10.36 -2.29
N GLY A 56 9.03 -10.69 -1.17
CA GLY A 56 7.68 -11.22 -1.19
C GLY A 56 6.90 -10.94 0.07
N PHE A 57 6.00 -11.88 0.38
CA PHE A 57 5.02 -11.74 1.45
C PHE A 57 5.68 -11.52 2.83
N ILE A 58 6.77 -12.22 3.13
CA ILE A 58 7.44 -12.12 4.43
C ILE A 58 8.09 -10.75 4.58
N GLU A 59 8.75 -10.24 3.54
CA GLU A 59 9.36 -8.91 3.54
C GLU A 59 8.30 -7.81 3.66
N ALA A 60 7.16 -7.96 2.98
CA ALA A 60 6.04 -7.03 3.10
C ALA A 60 5.50 -6.97 4.54
N PHE A 61 5.31 -8.12 5.20
CA PHE A 61 4.92 -8.16 6.62
C PHE A 61 6.00 -7.56 7.52
N ALA A 62 7.28 -7.88 7.28
CA ALA A 62 8.38 -7.32 8.04
C ALA A 62 8.46 -5.79 7.93
N ASN A 63 8.05 -5.21 6.79
CA ASN A 63 7.98 -3.76 6.60
C ASN A 63 6.92 -3.12 7.50
N ILE A 64 5.73 -3.72 7.63
CA ILE A 64 4.68 -3.25 8.54
C ILE A 64 5.20 -3.19 9.98
N TYR A 65 5.78 -4.29 10.47
CA TYR A 65 6.32 -4.34 11.83
C TYR A 65 7.46 -3.36 12.05
N ARG A 66 8.39 -3.25 11.09
CA ARG A 66 9.52 -2.32 11.16
C ARG A 66 9.03 -0.88 11.25
N ASN A 67 8.11 -0.48 10.39
CA ASN A 67 7.58 0.88 10.35
C ASN A 67 6.86 1.23 11.65
N TYR A 68 6.02 0.34 12.18
CA TYR A 68 5.37 0.50 13.49
C TYR A 68 6.40 0.71 14.62
N ILE A 69 7.44 -0.13 14.69
CA ILE A 69 8.47 -0.05 15.74
C ILE A 69 9.27 1.26 15.62
N LEU A 70 9.61 1.69 14.39
CA LEU A 70 10.32 2.95 14.16
C LEU A 70 9.47 4.15 14.59
N ALA A 71 8.18 4.18 14.25
CA ALA A 71 7.28 5.24 14.67
C ALA A 71 7.09 5.26 16.20
N LEU A 72 6.89 4.08 16.82
CA LEU A 72 6.80 3.96 18.27
C LEU A 72 8.07 4.48 18.97
N LYS A 73 9.24 4.12 18.46
CA LYS A 73 10.53 4.58 19.00
C LYS A 73 10.65 6.10 18.92
N SER A 74 10.32 6.72 17.77
CA SER A 74 10.33 8.18 17.66
C SER A 74 9.46 8.85 18.73
N ILE A 75 8.25 8.32 18.96
CA ILE A 75 7.32 8.86 19.96
C ILE A 75 7.90 8.72 21.38
N LEU A 76 8.45 7.54 21.72
CA LEU A 76 9.08 7.30 23.02
C LEU A 76 10.30 8.19 23.27
N ASP A 77 11.03 8.54 22.20
CA ASP A 77 12.17 9.46 22.22
C ASP A 77 11.74 10.94 22.20
N GLY A 78 10.43 11.24 22.23
CA GLY A 78 9.89 12.61 22.19
C GLY A 78 10.03 13.30 20.83
N LYS A 79 10.17 12.54 19.76
CA LYS A 79 10.35 13.02 18.37
C LYS A 79 9.12 12.70 17.53
N GLU A 80 8.90 13.52 16.50
CA GLU A 80 7.91 13.19 15.46
C GLU A 80 8.46 12.06 14.56
N PRO A 81 7.66 11.01 14.28
CA PRO A 81 8.05 9.98 13.31
C PRO A 81 8.26 10.54 11.91
N GLU A 82 9.29 10.04 11.21
CA GLU A 82 9.48 10.35 9.80
C GLU A 82 8.30 9.82 8.96
N PRO A 83 7.92 10.49 7.86
CA PRO A 83 6.80 10.07 7.02
C PRO A 83 6.88 8.61 6.53
N GLU A 84 8.08 8.13 6.21
CA GLU A 84 8.32 6.75 5.76
C GLU A 84 8.07 5.71 6.87
N TYR A 85 8.08 6.11 8.14
CA TYR A 85 7.81 5.20 9.26
C TYR A 85 6.31 5.03 9.50
N LEU A 86 5.48 5.90 8.95
CA LEU A 86 4.03 5.90 9.17
C LEU A 86 3.26 5.00 8.18
N ASP A 87 3.97 4.29 7.30
CA ASP A 87 3.37 3.34 6.36
C ASP A 87 3.07 1.99 7.05
N PHE A 88 2.00 1.99 7.85
CA PHE A 88 1.38 0.80 8.44
C PHE A 88 -0.10 1.08 8.77
N PRO A 89 -0.97 0.06 8.81
CA PRO A 89 -2.40 0.27 9.10
C PRO A 89 -2.62 0.85 10.51
N SER A 90 -3.46 1.87 10.61
CA SER A 90 -3.87 2.48 11.88
C SER A 90 -5.17 1.88 12.42
N VAL A 91 -5.51 2.25 13.66
CA VAL A 91 -6.83 1.92 14.25
C VAL A 91 -7.98 2.47 13.40
N LYS A 92 -7.80 3.65 12.78
CA LYS A 92 -8.83 4.25 11.91
C LYS A 92 -9.09 3.39 10.68
N ASP A 93 -8.06 2.78 10.11
CA ASP A 93 -8.19 1.86 8.99
C ASP A 93 -8.96 0.60 9.39
N GLY A 94 -8.71 0.09 10.60
CA GLY A 94 -9.47 -1.02 11.19
C GLY A 94 -10.96 -0.69 11.38
N VAL A 95 -11.28 0.47 11.96
CA VAL A 95 -12.68 0.94 12.12
C VAL A 95 -13.36 1.08 10.76
N ARG A 96 -12.69 1.68 9.77
CA ARG A 96 -13.20 1.82 8.41
C ARG A 96 -13.45 0.46 7.75
N GLY A 97 -12.60 -0.53 8.00
CA GLY A 97 -12.77 -1.90 7.52
C GLY A 97 -14.02 -2.57 8.12
N MET A 98 -14.25 -2.40 9.42
CA MET A 98 -15.47 -2.92 10.07
C MET A 98 -16.73 -2.25 9.54
N ALA A 99 -16.70 -0.92 9.36
CA ALA A 99 -17.82 -0.17 8.78
C ALA A 99 -18.16 -0.62 7.35
N PHE A 100 -17.15 -0.98 6.56
CA PHE A 100 -17.35 -1.58 5.23
C PHE A 100 -18.06 -2.93 5.32
N ILE A 101 -17.58 -3.85 6.17
CA ILE A 101 -18.20 -5.17 6.35
C ILE A 101 -19.68 -5.03 6.75
N GLU A 102 -19.95 -4.17 7.73
CA GLU A 102 -21.30 -3.93 8.21
C GLU A 102 -22.21 -3.36 7.10
N THR A 103 -21.73 -2.38 6.34
CA THR A 103 -22.48 -1.76 5.23
C THR A 103 -22.82 -2.78 4.15
N VAL A 104 -21.88 -3.69 3.81
CA VAL A 104 -22.11 -4.75 2.82
C VAL A 104 -23.14 -5.76 3.32
N VAL A 105 -23.07 -6.17 4.58
CA VAL A 105 -24.05 -7.09 5.19
C VAL A 105 -25.45 -6.46 5.24
N GLU A 106 -25.54 -5.16 5.55
CA GLU A 106 -26.81 -4.42 5.54
C GLU A 106 -27.39 -4.34 4.12
N SER A 107 -26.57 -4.01 3.12
CA SER A 107 -26.99 -4.00 1.71
C SER A 107 -27.52 -5.36 1.25
N ASN A 108 -26.83 -6.45 1.59
CA ASN A 108 -27.25 -7.80 1.22
C ASN A 108 -28.61 -8.21 1.82
N ARG A 109 -28.97 -7.67 2.99
CA ARG A 109 -30.26 -7.92 3.65
C ARG A 109 -31.38 -6.99 3.16
N SER A 110 -31.06 -5.97 2.38
CA SER A 110 -32.01 -4.98 1.92
C SER A 110 -32.49 -5.25 0.50
N ASP A 111 -33.75 -4.91 0.23
CA ASP A 111 -34.24 -4.81 -1.15
C ASP A 111 -33.67 -3.58 -1.88
N ARG A 112 -33.13 -2.60 -1.13
CA ARG A 112 -32.45 -1.42 -1.67
C ARG A 112 -30.97 -1.74 -1.91
N LYS A 113 -30.53 -1.68 -3.17
CA LYS A 113 -29.17 -2.10 -3.57
C LYS A 113 -28.04 -1.15 -3.14
N TRP A 114 -28.37 0.09 -2.77
CA TRP A 114 -27.39 1.07 -2.29
C TRP A 114 -27.62 1.40 -0.83
N THR A 115 -26.61 1.16 0.00
CA THR A 115 -26.58 1.49 1.42
C THR A 115 -25.56 2.60 1.64
N ARG A 116 -25.92 3.63 2.41
CA ARG A 116 -25.00 4.72 2.76
C ARG A 116 -23.86 4.16 3.60
N PHE A 117 -22.61 4.48 3.23
CA PHE A 117 -21.44 4.07 3.99
C PHE A 117 -21.44 4.69 5.39
N LYS A 118 -21.20 3.87 6.41
CA LYS A 118 -21.08 4.30 7.81
C LYS A 118 -19.68 4.90 8.00
N SER A 119 -19.61 6.21 8.21
CA SER A 119 -18.36 6.96 8.42
C SER A 119 -17.91 6.94 9.86
#